data_AF-A0A8S0Z5Y3-F1
#
_entry.id   AF-A0A8S0Z5Y3-F1
#
_cell.length_a   1.000
_cell.length_b   1.000
_cell.length_c   1.000
_cell.angle_alpha   90.00
_cell.angle_beta   90.00
_cell.angle_gamma   90.00
#
_symmetry.space_group_name_H-M   'P 1'
#
loop_
_entity.id
_entity.type
_entity.pdbx_description
1 polymer ?
#
loop_
_entity_poly.entity_id
_entity_poly.type
_entity_poly.pdbx_seq_one_letter_code
_entity_poly.pdbx_strand_id
1 'polypeptide(L)'
;MGPYLDMISAYSLRTNELRLGHNNMPITKADGIHKSFPVSKYGLSGAHHLLLEGTSFPPERRSSIAQSLGPMTAWLRMIRSEGIYRRKYASAVKRAMSHVPCIDEIIELTKTTKQASEISSLTTLIAEILLIINARQATRMFFPLTIFASVWKMHVDKKKFCDFFSTTGAAGWYTYKRASESTIKYTICGDMERDKASQIAFHSIFGTYKEDLSILAQITNIRTWYTREQLGGCFRSQGTSKNLSILELPVMTYYSKMSCANQTGLLSGVYNQVAVVPCFSGSRVAKFDEAFFEHIEKRRIVGSTGKTILCPEKGDK
;
A
#
# COMPACT_ATOMS: atom_id res chain seq x y z
N MET A 1 -4.51 -22.49 3.99
CA MET A 1 -3.17 -22.14 4.53
C MET A 1 -2.26 -21.39 3.54
N GLY A 2 -2.38 -21.55 2.21
CA GLY A 2 -1.50 -20.89 1.22
C GLY A 2 -1.25 -19.38 1.43
N PRO A 3 -2.30 -18.55 1.68
CA PRO A 3 -2.10 -17.11 1.90
C PRO A 3 -1.25 -16.76 3.13
N TYR A 4 -1.26 -17.60 4.18
CA TYR A 4 -0.50 -17.35 5.41
C TYR A 4 0.98 -17.73 5.26
N LEU A 5 1.28 -18.83 4.54
CA LEU A 5 2.67 -19.20 4.22
C LEU A 5 3.35 -18.14 3.35
N ASP A 6 2.60 -17.58 2.39
CA ASP A 6 3.07 -16.47 1.56
C ASP A 6 3.40 -15.24 2.40
N MET A 7 2.56 -14.92 3.40
CA MET A 7 2.78 -13.79 4.31
C MET A 7 3.94 -13.98 5.27
N ILE A 8 4.13 -15.20 5.78
CA ILE A 8 5.28 -15.55 6.63
C ILE A 8 6.58 -15.37 5.84
N SER A 9 6.60 -15.83 4.59
CA SER A 9 7.76 -15.62 3.71
C SER A 9 7.95 -14.16 3.31
N ALA A 10 6.89 -13.34 3.36
CA ALA A 10 6.94 -11.95 2.94
C ALA A 10 7.66 -11.03 3.94
N TYR A 11 7.84 -11.44 5.20
CA TYR A 11 8.67 -10.69 6.16
C TYR A 11 10.10 -10.52 5.64
N SER A 12 10.76 -11.62 5.25
CA SER A 12 12.15 -11.56 4.76
C SER A 12 12.26 -10.81 3.44
N LEU A 13 11.24 -10.89 2.58
CA LEU A 13 11.16 -10.10 1.35
C LEU A 13 11.09 -8.60 1.67
N ARG A 14 10.28 -8.20 2.64
CA ARG A 14 10.14 -6.80 3.05
C ARG A 14 11.38 -6.28 3.76
N THR A 15 12.04 -7.10 4.59
CA THR A 15 13.36 -6.74 5.15
C THR A 15 14.40 -6.54 4.05
N ASN A 16 14.42 -7.41 3.04
CA ASN A 16 15.32 -7.25 1.90
C ASN A 16 14.97 -6.02 1.06
N GLU A 17 13.70 -5.69 0.89
CA GLU A 17 13.26 -4.46 0.23
C GLU A 17 13.71 -3.21 1.01
N LEU A 18 13.54 -3.22 2.33
CA LEU A 18 14.07 -2.18 3.19
C LEU A 18 15.60 -2.07 3.05
N ARG A 19 16.32 -3.18 2.87
CA ARG A 19 17.78 -3.20 2.68
C ARG A 19 18.24 -2.72 1.30
N LEU A 20 17.57 -3.13 0.23
CA LEU A 20 17.99 -2.92 -1.16
C LEU A 20 17.34 -1.69 -1.82
N GLY A 21 16.16 -1.30 -1.34
CA GLY A 21 15.35 -0.22 -1.91
C GLY A 21 14.55 -0.68 -3.12
N HIS A 22 14.02 0.29 -3.87
CA HIS A 22 13.02 0.07 -4.92
C HIS A 22 13.54 0.33 -6.34
N ASN A 23 14.86 0.40 -6.51
CA ASN A 23 15.50 0.81 -7.77
C ASN A 23 15.30 -0.20 -8.91
N ASN A 24 15.17 -1.48 -8.59
CA ASN A 24 15.17 -2.56 -9.59
C ASN A 24 14.03 -3.53 -9.34
N MET A 25 13.39 -3.95 -10.44
CA MET A 25 12.33 -4.94 -10.44
C MET A 25 12.83 -6.25 -11.06
N PRO A 26 12.81 -7.38 -10.34
CA PRO A 26 13.22 -8.67 -10.90
C PRO A 26 12.20 -9.17 -11.93
N ILE A 27 12.66 -9.83 -12.99
CA ILE A 27 11.84 -10.38 -14.07
C ILE A 27 11.81 -11.91 -13.97
N THR A 28 12.98 -12.55 -13.98
CA THR A 28 13.14 -14.01 -13.92
C THR A 28 14.54 -14.36 -13.39
N LYS A 29 14.68 -15.57 -12.82
CA LYS A 29 15.97 -16.28 -12.79
C LYS A 29 16.03 -17.12 -14.07
N ALA A 30 16.92 -16.78 -15.00
CA ALA A 30 17.26 -17.65 -16.12
C ALA A 30 18.76 -17.96 -15.99
N ASP A 31 19.12 -19.24 -15.98
CA ASP A 31 20.50 -19.72 -15.91
C ASP A 31 21.32 -19.17 -14.73
N GLY A 32 20.68 -19.03 -13.56
CA GLY A 32 21.31 -18.46 -12.36
C GLY A 32 21.52 -16.94 -12.40
N ILE A 33 21.24 -16.27 -13.53
CA ILE A 33 21.35 -14.83 -13.69
C ILE A 33 20.01 -14.17 -13.33
N HIS A 34 20.04 -13.33 -12.29
CA HIS A 34 18.91 -12.47 -11.94
C HIS A 34 18.73 -11.36 -12.98
N LYS A 35 17.82 -11.57 -13.94
CA LYS A 35 17.41 -10.48 -14.84
C LYS A 35 16.48 -9.54 -14.08
N SER A 36 16.92 -8.30 -13.89
CA SER A 36 16.12 -7.21 -13.34
C SER A 36 16.12 -6.03 -14.30
N PHE A 37 15.16 -5.13 -14.15
CA PHE A 37 15.17 -3.85 -14.85
C PHE A 37 15.10 -2.69 -13.87
N PRO A 38 15.79 -1.59 -14.16
CA PRO A 38 15.69 -0.39 -13.35
C PRO A 38 14.35 0.29 -13.57
N VAL A 39 13.70 0.73 -12.49
CA VAL A 39 12.40 1.43 -12.57
C VAL A 39 12.52 2.79 -13.25
N SER A 40 13.72 3.38 -13.25
CA SER A 40 14.04 4.64 -13.95
C SER A 40 13.84 4.57 -15.46
N LYS A 41 13.88 3.38 -16.09
CA LYS A 41 13.52 3.21 -17.50
C LYS A 41 12.07 3.57 -17.82
N TYR A 42 11.22 3.61 -16.79
CA TYR A 42 9.81 4.01 -16.87
C TYR A 42 9.59 5.42 -16.29
N GLY A 43 10.66 6.21 -16.14
CA GLY A 43 10.57 7.59 -15.66
C GLY A 43 10.39 7.73 -14.14
N LEU A 44 10.55 6.65 -13.38
CA LEU A 44 10.47 6.67 -11.92
C LEU A 44 11.82 6.95 -11.26
N SER A 45 11.86 8.02 -10.47
CA SER A 45 13.00 8.43 -9.64
C SER A 45 12.88 7.96 -8.18
N GLY A 46 13.90 8.27 -7.37
CA GLY A 46 13.91 7.97 -5.93
C GLY A 46 12.75 8.57 -5.14
N ALA A 47 12.20 9.71 -5.58
CA ALA A 47 11.02 10.34 -4.97
C ALA A 47 9.79 9.42 -5.02
N HIS A 48 9.69 8.57 -6.05
CA HIS A 48 8.56 7.68 -6.26
C HIS A 48 8.64 6.36 -5.48
N HIS A 49 9.73 6.13 -4.73
CA HIS A 49 9.96 4.87 -4.03
C HIS A 49 8.86 4.50 -3.02
N LEU A 50 8.18 5.49 -2.45
CA LEU A 50 7.05 5.27 -1.54
C LEU A 50 5.88 4.54 -2.22
N LEU A 51 5.76 4.66 -3.54
CA LEU A 51 4.70 4.05 -4.36
C LEU A 51 5.09 2.65 -4.89
N LEU A 52 6.30 2.17 -4.56
CA LEU A 52 6.92 1.00 -5.18
C LEU A 52 7.08 -0.21 -4.24
N GLU A 53 6.31 -0.29 -3.14
CA GLU A 53 6.33 -1.47 -2.26
C GLU A 53 6.11 -2.77 -3.04
N GLY A 54 6.89 -3.80 -2.70
CA GLY A 54 6.88 -5.10 -3.35
C GLY A 54 7.52 -5.12 -4.75
N THR A 55 8.18 -4.03 -5.18
CA THR A 55 8.90 -3.99 -6.47
C THR A 55 10.02 -5.01 -6.52
N SER A 56 10.72 -5.21 -5.40
CA SER A 56 11.85 -6.12 -5.28
C SER A 56 11.44 -7.59 -5.12
N PHE A 57 10.14 -7.85 -4.90
CA PHE A 57 9.65 -9.20 -4.62
C PHE A 57 9.72 -10.06 -5.89
N PRO A 58 9.94 -11.38 -5.76
CA PRO A 58 10.01 -12.24 -6.92
C PRO A 58 8.62 -12.36 -7.59
N PRO A 59 8.56 -12.68 -8.91
CA PRO A 59 7.32 -12.67 -9.70
C PRO A 59 6.15 -13.47 -9.08
N GLU A 60 6.43 -14.66 -8.58
CA GLU A 60 5.47 -15.59 -7.98
C GLU A 60 4.82 -14.98 -6.73
N ARG A 61 5.61 -14.29 -5.90
CA ARG A 61 5.14 -13.63 -4.67
C ARG A 61 4.29 -12.41 -5.00
N ARG A 62 4.73 -11.56 -5.94
CA ARG A 62 3.94 -10.39 -6.35
C ARG A 62 2.56 -10.75 -6.87
N SER A 63 2.47 -11.86 -7.60
CA SER A 63 1.17 -12.36 -8.06
C SER A 63 0.26 -12.66 -6.87
N SER A 64 0.72 -13.37 -5.84
CA SER A 64 -0.16 -13.75 -4.72
C SER A 64 -0.59 -12.58 -3.84
N ILE A 65 0.19 -11.49 -3.80
CA ILE A 65 -0.11 -10.29 -2.98
C ILE A 65 -0.47 -9.05 -3.80
N ALA A 66 -1.02 -9.19 -5.00
CA ALA A 66 -1.24 -8.07 -5.93
C ALA A 66 -1.99 -6.85 -5.35
N GLN A 67 -2.87 -7.04 -4.36
CA GLN A 67 -3.59 -5.95 -3.68
C GLN A 67 -2.75 -5.18 -2.65
N SER A 68 -1.66 -5.79 -2.17
CA SER A 68 -0.76 -5.24 -1.15
C SER A 68 0.53 -4.69 -1.75
N LEU A 69 0.71 -4.77 -3.08
CA LEU A 69 1.79 -4.09 -3.78
C LEU A 69 1.55 -2.59 -3.82
N GLY A 70 2.63 -1.81 -3.91
CA GLY A 70 2.56 -0.40 -4.20
C GLY A 70 1.83 -0.13 -5.53
N PRO A 71 1.14 1.02 -5.65
CA PRO A 71 0.36 1.34 -6.84
C PRO A 71 1.22 1.38 -8.11
N MET A 72 2.45 1.91 -8.04
CA MET A 72 3.36 1.95 -9.19
C MET A 72 4.02 0.59 -9.44
N THR A 73 4.17 -0.26 -8.42
CA THR A 73 4.55 -1.66 -8.62
C THR A 73 3.50 -2.39 -9.46
N ALA A 74 2.22 -2.24 -9.12
CA ALA A 74 1.11 -2.85 -9.84
C ALA A 74 1.01 -2.29 -11.28
N TRP A 75 1.22 -0.99 -11.47
CA TRP A 75 1.28 -0.32 -12.78
C TRP A 75 2.36 -0.92 -13.69
N LEU A 76 3.60 -0.98 -13.22
CA LEU A 76 4.72 -1.56 -13.98
C LEU A 76 4.47 -3.03 -14.31
N ARG A 77 3.88 -3.79 -13.37
CA ARG A 77 3.51 -5.18 -13.62
C ARG A 77 2.39 -5.31 -14.64
N MET A 78 1.42 -4.40 -14.65
CA MET A 78 0.36 -4.36 -15.65
C MET A 78 0.95 -4.15 -17.05
N ILE A 79 1.78 -3.12 -17.24
CA ILE A 79 2.38 -2.82 -18.55
C ILE A 79 3.18 -4.01 -19.10
N ARG A 80 3.92 -4.69 -18.22
CA ARG A 80 4.83 -5.78 -18.63
C ARG A 80 4.19 -7.16 -18.73
N SER A 81 2.97 -7.34 -18.25
CA SER A 81 2.32 -8.64 -18.23
C SER A 81 1.37 -8.79 -19.41
N GLU A 82 1.17 -10.02 -19.86
CA GLU A 82 0.19 -10.35 -20.90
C GLU A 82 -0.92 -11.26 -20.32
N GLY A 83 -2.00 -11.42 -21.07
CA GLY A 83 -3.10 -12.34 -20.75
C GLY A 83 -3.71 -12.16 -19.36
N ILE A 84 -3.82 -13.27 -18.62
CA ILE A 84 -4.48 -13.34 -17.30
C ILE A 84 -3.76 -12.43 -16.29
N TYR A 85 -2.43 -12.40 -16.30
CA TYR A 85 -1.66 -11.58 -15.36
C TYR A 85 -1.84 -10.09 -15.62
N ARG A 86 -1.94 -9.67 -16.90
CA ARG A 86 -2.27 -8.28 -17.23
C ARG A 86 -3.60 -7.87 -16.62
N ARG A 87 -4.66 -8.67 -16.82
CA ARG A 87 -6.01 -8.40 -16.27
C ARG A 87 -6.00 -8.31 -14.74
N LYS A 88 -5.24 -9.19 -14.10
CA LYS A 88 -5.07 -9.20 -12.64
C LYS A 88 -4.43 -7.90 -12.14
N TYR A 89 -3.35 -7.46 -12.76
CA TYR A 89 -2.67 -6.22 -12.37
C TYR A 89 -3.46 -4.98 -12.76
N ALA A 90 -4.15 -4.96 -13.90
CA ALA A 90 -5.09 -3.89 -14.26
C ALA A 90 -6.20 -3.72 -13.20
N SER A 91 -6.75 -4.84 -12.70
CA SER A 91 -7.73 -4.80 -11.60
C SER A 91 -7.13 -4.27 -10.30
N ALA A 92 -5.83 -4.51 -10.05
CA ALA A 92 -5.15 -3.95 -8.89
C ALA A 92 -4.92 -2.44 -9.04
N VAL A 93 -4.45 -1.99 -10.22
CA VAL A 93 -4.28 -0.57 -10.57
C VAL A 93 -5.60 0.18 -10.44
N LYS A 94 -6.69 -0.32 -11.07
CA LYS A 94 -8.02 0.29 -10.99
C LYS A 94 -8.51 0.48 -9.56
N ARG A 95 -8.26 -0.50 -8.67
CA ARG A 95 -8.60 -0.37 -7.25
C ARG A 95 -7.72 0.65 -6.52
N ALA A 96 -6.42 0.65 -6.80
CA ALA A 96 -5.46 1.52 -6.14
C ALA A 96 -5.63 2.99 -6.54
N MET A 97 -6.00 3.22 -7.80
CA MET A 97 -6.08 4.53 -8.45
C MET A 97 -7.53 4.88 -8.84
N SER A 98 -8.53 4.34 -8.13
CA SER A 98 -9.95 4.53 -8.48
C SER A 98 -10.43 5.99 -8.44
N HIS A 99 -9.68 6.85 -7.75
CA HIS A 99 -9.92 8.29 -7.64
C HIS A 99 -9.14 9.10 -8.68
N VAL A 100 -8.25 8.47 -9.46
CA VAL A 100 -7.57 9.12 -10.58
C VAL A 100 -8.56 9.20 -11.74
N PRO A 101 -8.88 10.41 -12.25
CA PRO A 101 -9.78 10.57 -13.39
C PRO A 101 -9.30 9.78 -14.61
N CYS A 102 -10.25 9.19 -15.34
CA CYS A 102 -10.01 8.44 -16.57
C CYS A 102 -9.01 7.27 -16.44
N ILE A 103 -8.86 6.69 -15.24
CA ILE A 103 -7.90 5.60 -15.01
C ILE A 103 -8.18 4.38 -15.91
N ASP A 104 -9.45 4.12 -16.24
CA ASP A 104 -9.82 3.01 -17.11
C ASP A 104 -9.33 3.24 -18.54
N GLU A 105 -9.54 4.43 -19.10
CA GLU A 105 -9.06 4.83 -20.42
C GLU A 105 -7.53 4.81 -20.47
N ILE A 106 -6.87 5.28 -19.42
CA ILE A 106 -5.40 5.23 -19.31
C ILE A 106 -4.90 3.77 -19.32
N ILE A 107 -5.54 2.86 -18.57
CA ILE A 107 -5.19 1.42 -18.57
C ILE A 107 -5.37 0.79 -19.96
N GLU A 108 -6.38 1.22 -20.71
CA GLU A 108 -6.66 0.77 -22.06
C GLU A 108 -5.60 1.24 -23.05
N LEU A 109 -5.16 2.50 -22.97
CA LEU A 109 -4.07 3.05 -23.79
C LEU A 109 -2.78 2.25 -23.63
N THR A 110 -2.50 1.69 -22.45
CA THR A 110 -1.29 0.91 -22.22
C THR A 110 -1.36 -0.54 -22.73
N LYS A 111 -2.42 -0.95 -23.45
CA LYS A 111 -2.53 -2.32 -23.99
C LYS A 111 -1.60 -2.58 -25.17
N THR A 112 -1.38 -1.58 -25.99
CA THR A 112 -0.55 -1.68 -27.21
C THR A 112 0.92 -1.36 -26.94
N THR A 113 1.21 -0.63 -25.86
CA THR A 113 2.57 -0.23 -25.49
C THR A 113 3.36 -1.36 -24.84
N LYS A 114 4.47 -1.76 -25.48
CA LYS A 114 5.40 -2.77 -24.93
C LYS A 114 6.74 -2.19 -24.51
N GLN A 115 7.09 -0.98 -24.95
CA GLN A 115 8.38 -0.35 -24.64
C GLN A 115 8.30 0.62 -23.46
N ALA A 116 9.35 0.65 -22.66
CA ALA A 116 9.42 1.54 -21.49
C ALA A 116 9.50 3.02 -21.89
N SER A 117 10.20 3.32 -22.99
CA SER A 117 10.34 4.68 -23.55
C SER A 117 8.99 5.29 -23.95
N GLU A 118 8.12 4.51 -24.57
CA GLU A 118 6.80 4.94 -25.04
C GLU A 118 5.85 5.32 -23.90
N ILE A 119 6.01 4.71 -22.72
CA ILE A 119 5.12 4.90 -21.56
C ILE A 119 5.75 5.71 -20.43
N SER A 120 7.02 6.09 -20.56
CA SER A 120 7.81 6.72 -19.50
C SER A 120 7.15 8.00 -19.00
N SER A 121 6.83 8.94 -19.90
CA SER A 121 6.23 10.22 -19.52
C SER A 121 4.87 10.06 -18.85
N LEU A 122 4.02 9.16 -19.34
CA LEU A 122 2.73 8.85 -18.72
C LEU A 122 2.91 8.24 -17.33
N THR A 123 3.87 7.33 -17.19
CA THR A 123 4.17 6.66 -15.92
C THR A 123 4.69 7.65 -14.89
N THR A 124 5.57 8.58 -15.27
CA THR A 124 6.01 9.67 -14.40
C THR A 124 4.84 10.53 -13.97
N LEU A 125 4.00 10.99 -14.90
CA LEU A 125 2.87 11.88 -14.58
C LEU A 125 1.90 11.23 -13.58
N ILE A 126 1.56 9.96 -13.79
CA ILE A 126 0.71 9.20 -12.84
C ILE A 126 1.39 9.11 -11.48
N ALA A 127 2.69 8.84 -11.44
CA ALA A 127 3.42 8.73 -10.18
C ALA A 127 3.43 10.07 -9.42
N GLU A 128 3.66 11.19 -10.09
CA GLU A 128 3.63 12.54 -9.52
C GLU A 128 2.24 12.89 -8.97
N ILE A 129 1.16 12.57 -9.71
CA ILE A 129 -0.21 12.73 -9.22
C ILE A 129 -0.39 11.95 -7.91
N LEU A 130 0.06 10.69 -7.86
CA LEU A 130 -0.07 9.84 -6.68
C LEU A 130 0.81 10.28 -5.51
N LEU A 131 1.89 11.02 -5.72
CA LEU A 131 2.63 11.64 -4.61
C LEU A 131 1.79 12.71 -3.90
N ILE A 132 0.91 13.41 -4.63
CA ILE A 132 0.05 14.47 -4.09
C ILE A 132 -1.20 13.87 -3.43
N ILE A 133 -1.92 13.02 -4.18
CA ILE A 133 -3.26 12.56 -3.76
C ILE A 133 -3.23 11.20 -3.06
N ASN A 134 -2.06 10.56 -2.99
CA ASN A 134 -1.85 9.20 -2.50
C ASN A 134 -2.62 8.14 -3.32
N ALA A 135 -2.43 6.86 -2.98
CA ALA A 135 -3.12 5.74 -3.60
C ALA A 135 -3.76 4.84 -2.54
N ARG A 136 -4.75 4.05 -2.96
CA ARG A 136 -5.29 2.98 -2.14
C ARG A 136 -4.35 1.77 -2.19
N GLN A 137 -3.94 1.27 -1.04
CA GLN A 137 -3.11 0.06 -0.95
C GLN A 137 -3.57 -0.81 0.21
N ALA A 138 -3.60 -2.13 0.06
CA ALA A 138 -3.90 -2.99 1.21
C ALA A 138 -2.62 -3.26 2.02
N THR A 139 -2.38 -2.47 3.07
CA THR A 139 -1.24 -2.71 3.97
C THR A 139 -1.54 -3.85 4.94
N ARG A 140 -0.57 -4.75 5.10
CA ARG A 140 -0.68 -5.95 5.92
C ARG A 140 0.60 -6.17 6.73
N MET A 141 0.44 -6.70 7.93
CA MET A 141 1.54 -7.11 8.80
C MET A 141 2.12 -8.44 8.32
N PHE A 142 3.43 -8.48 8.08
CA PHE A 142 4.16 -9.70 7.74
C PHE A 142 4.98 -10.12 8.95
N PHE A 143 4.42 -11.01 9.76
CA PHE A 143 5.12 -11.52 10.94
C PHE A 143 6.19 -12.53 10.54
N PRO A 144 7.40 -12.48 11.13
CA PRO A 144 8.30 -13.62 11.15
C PRO A 144 7.58 -14.87 11.70
N LEU A 145 7.85 -16.03 11.12
CA LEU A 145 7.25 -17.30 11.57
C LEU A 145 7.46 -17.55 13.06
N THR A 146 8.63 -17.16 13.57
CA THR A 146 9.00 -17.29 14.97
C THR A 146 8.12 -16.45 15.89
N ILE A 147 7.65 -15.27 15.46
CA ILE A 147 6.66 -14.47 16.20
C ILE A 147 5.36 -15.24 16.32
N PHE A 148 4.83 -15.64 15.18
CA PHE A 148 3.56 -16.35 15.13
C PHE A 148 3.60 -17.63 15.97
N ALA A 149 4.63 -18.45 15.80
CA ALA A 149 4.78 -19.70 16.55
C ALA A 149 4.90 -19.48 18.06
N SER A 150 5.58 -18.42 18.49
CA SER A 150 5.75 -18.12 19.91
C SER A 150 4.45 -17.61 20.54
N VAL A 151 3.73 -16.71 19.87
CA VAL A 151 2.42 -16.22 20.35
C VAL A 151 1.39 -17.36 20.33
N TRP A 152 1.42 -18.22 19.31
CA TRP A 152 0.55 -19.39 19.23
C TRP A 152 0.77 -20.35 20.40
N LYS A 153 2.02 -20.58 20.82
CA LYS A 153 2.36 -21.40 22.00
C LYS A 153 1.84 -20.83 23.32
N MET A 154 1.64 -19.51 23.40
CA MET A 154 1.09 -18.86 24.60
C MET A 154 -0.43 -19.07 24.76
N HIS A 155 -1.12 -19.55 23.72
CA HIS A 155 -2.57 -19.74 23.76
C HIS A 155 -2.93 -21.17 24.17
N VAL A 156 -3.81 -21.27 25.19
CA VAL A 156 -4.37 -22.55 25.63
C VAL A 156 -5.22 -23.18 24.52
N ASP A 157 -6.09 -22.39 23.90
CA ASP A 157 -6.88 -22.81 22.73
C ASP A 157 -6.21 -22.36 21.43
N LYS A 158 -5.41 -23.28 20.88
CA LYS A 158 -4.68 -23.10 19.62
C LYS A 158 -5.60 -22.92 18.42
N LYS A 159 -6.77 -23.57 18.42
CA LYS A 159 -7.71 -23.52 17.29
C LYS A 159 -8.37 -22.15 17.25
N LYS A 160 -8.87 -21.67 18.39
CA LYS A 160 -9.47 -20.34 18.50
C LYS A 160 -8.50 -19.22 18.13
N PHE A 161 -7.21 -19.35 18.48
CA PHE A 161 -6.21 -18.39 18.03
C PHE A 161 -6.05 -18.39 16.50
N CYS A 162 -5.93 -19.56 15.87
CA CYS A 162 -5.81 -19.67 14.42
C CYS A 162 -7.05 -19.11 13.70
N ASP A 163 -8.24 -19.32 14.25
CA ASP A 163 -9.50 -18.80 13.69
C ASP A 163 -9.60 -17.27 13.85
N PHE A 164 -9.02 -16.71 14.91
CA PHE A 164 -8.97 -15.27 15.15
C PHE A 164 -7.87 -14.55 14.36
N PHE A 165 -6.76 -15.23 14.07
CA PHE A 165 -5.56 -14.59 13.53
C PHE A 165 -5.81 -13.92 12.17
N SER A 166 -5.29 -12.69 12.03
CA SER A 166 -5.26 -11.93 10.78
C SER A 166 -4.00 -11.08 10.73
N THR A 167 -3.55 -10.76 9.51
CA THR A 167 -2.43 -9.83 9.27
C THR A 167 -2.87 -8.36 9.20
N THR A 168 -4.10 -8.07 9.62
CA THR A 168 -4.67 -6.73 9.64
C THR A 168 -5.52 -6.56 10.89
N GLY A 169 -5.91 -5.32 11.18
CA GLY A 169 -6.90 -5.06 12.22
C GLY A 169 -6.43 -5.41 13.64
N ALA A 170 -7.42 -5.60 14.51
CA ALA A 170 -7.20 -5.92 15.92
C ALA A 170 -6.45 -7.24 16.14
N ALA A 171 -6.69 -8.26 15.31
CA ALA A 171 -6.05 -9.56 15.47
C ALA A 171 -4.55 -9.54 15.18
N GLY A 172 -4.13 -8.81 14.14
CA GLY A 172 -2.70 -8.63 13.87
C GLY A 172 -2.05 -7.77 14.95
N TRP A 173 -2.70 -6.70 15.40
CA TRP A 173 -2.20 -5.90 16.52
C TRP A 173 -2.06 -6.71 17.80
N TYR A 174 -3.06 -7.54 18.14
CA TYR A 174 -3.00 -8.42 19.30
C TYR A 174 -1.80 -9.36 19.22
N THR A 175 -1.54 -9.95 18.05
CA THR A 175 -0.37 -10.81 17.83
C THR A 175 0.92 -10.04 18.04
N TYR A 176 1.02 -8.82 17.50
CA TYR A 176 2.18 -7.96 17.68
C TYR A 176 2.39 -7.57 19.15
N LYS A 177 1.34 -7.11 19.82
CA LYS A 177 1.35 -6.71 21.23
C LYS A 177 1.82 -7.84 22.14
N ARG A 178 1.27 -9.04 21.95
CA ARG A 178 1.72 -10.23 22.71
C ARG A 178 3.20 -10.53 22.47
N ALA A 179 3.68 -10.34 21.24
CA ALA A 179 5.08 -10.54 20.95
C ALA A 179 5.98 -9.49 21.60
N SER A 180 5.61 -8.20 21.55
CA SER A 180 6.42 -7.11 22.10
C SER A 180 6.39 -7.02 23.62
N GLU A 181 5.31 -7.42 24.28
CA GLU A 181 5.19 -7.43 25.75
C GLU A 181 5.73 -8.71 26.41
N SER A 182 6.04 -9.72 25.61
CA SER A 182 6.58 -10.98 26.11
C SER A 182 8.10 -10.94 26.28
N THR A 183 8.66 -11.96 26.94
CA THR A 183 10.10 -12.19 27.00
C THR A 183 10.68 -12.77 25.71
N ILE A 184 9.92 -12.78 24.60
CA ILE A 184 10.43 -13.30 23.32
C ILE A 184 11.54 -12.38 22.81
N LYS A 185 12.76 -12.88 22.84
CA LYS A 185 13.92 -12.23 22.22
C LYS A 185 14.09 -12.74 20.80
N TYR A 186 14.25 -11.84 19.85
CA TYR A 186 14.58 -12.18 18.48
C TYR A 186 16.03 -11.82 18.19
N THR A 187 16.65 -12.59 17.31
CA THR A 187 17.98 -12.30 16.81
C THR A 187 17.94 -12.07 15.31
N ILE A 188 18.72 -11.09 14.86
CA ILE A 188 19.00 -10.86 13.44
C ILE A 188 20.50 -11.05 13.24
N CYS A 189 20.88 -11.73 12.17
CA CYS A 189 22.28 -11.79 11.77
C CYS A 189 22.72 -10.44 11.25
N GLY A 190 23.71 -9.85 11.90
CA GLY A 190 24.21 -8.52 11.59
C GLY A 190 24.83 -7.88 12.82
N ASP A 191 25.76 -6.96 12.57
CA ASP A 191 26.39 -6.16 13.60
C ASP A 191 25.62 -4.84 13.71
N MET A 192 24.53 -4.87 14.47
CA MET A 192 23.57 -3.76 14.55
C MET A 192 23.32 -3.41 16.01
N GLU A 193 23.28 -2.11 16.28
CA GLU A 193 22.76 -1.62 17.56
C GLU A 193 21.32 -2.10 17.76
N ARG A 194 21.01 -2.48 19.00
CA ARG A 194 19.71 -3.04 19.40
C ARG A 194 18.53 -2.18 18.95
N ASP A 195 18.63 -0.86 19.08
CA ASP A 195 17.56 0.06 18.70
C ASP A 195 17.30 0.04 17.18
N LYS A 196 18.35 0.15 16.37
CA LYS A 196 18.26 0.06 14.90
C LYS A 196 17.71 -1.28 14.44
N ALA A 197 18.16 -2.38 15.03
CA ALA A 197 17.64 -3.73 14.75
C ALA A 197 16.13 -3.83 15.04
N SER A 198 15.69 -3.22 16.14
CA SER A 198 14.28 -3.20 16.57
C SER A 198 13.39 -2.39 15.62
N GLN A 199 13.86 -1.22 15.16
CA GLN A 199 13.16 -0.41 14.16
C GLN A 199 13.10 -1.08 12.79
N ILE A 200 14.18 -1.73 12.35
CA ILE A 200 14.20 -2.54 11.11
C ILE A 200 13.15 -3.66 11.17
N ALA A 201 13.05 -4.36 12.31
CA ALA A 201 12.05 -5.39 12.50
C ALA A 201 10.63 -4.81 12.46
N PHE A 202 10.40 -3.67 13.10
CA PHE A 202 9.10 -2.97 13.06
C PHE A 202 8.69 -2.59 11.63
N HIS A 203 9.58 -1.92 10.89
CA HIS A 203 9.34 -1.55 9.50
C HIS A 203 9.11 -2.79 8.61
N SER A 204 9.82 -3.88 8.88
CA SER A 204 9.64 -5.14 8.15
C SER A 204 8.32 -5.83 8.48
N ILE A 205 7.81 -5.71 9.71
CA ILE A 205 6.50 -6.26 10.07
C ILE A 205 5.40 -5.42 9.44
N PHE A 206 5.39 -4.11 9.66
CA PHE A 206 4.26 -3.25 9.30
C PHE A 206 4.31 -2.67 7.88
N GLY A 207 5.49 -2.64 7.23
CA GLY A 207 5.67 -1.96 5.94
C GLY A 207 5.74 -0.43 6.05
N THR A 208 6.17 0.09 7.21
CA THR A 208 6.15 1.53 7.54
C THR A 208 7.40 2.30 7.10
N TYR A 209 8.26 1.72 6.26
CA TYR A 209 9.47 2.41 5.77
C TYR A 209 9.18 3.59 4.83
N LYS A 210 7.92 3.80 4.48
CA LYS A 210 7.37 4.90 3.70
C LYS A 210 6.36 5.75 4.48
N GLU A 211 6.16 5.43 5.76
CA GLU A 211 5.24 6.14 6.64
C GLU A 211 5.92 7.39 7.21
N ASP A 212 5.12 8.32 7.69
CA ASP A 212 5.63 9.42 8.50
C ASP A 212 6.22 8.89 9.82
N LEU A 213 7.53 9.08 9.98
CA LEU A 213 8.27 8.67 11.17
C LEU A 213 7.78 9.35 12.46
N SER A 214 7.20 10.55 12.35
CA SER A 214 6.62 11.27 13.50
C SER A 214 5.38 10.54 14.05
N ILE A 215 4.58 9.92 13.18
CA ILE A 215 3.45 9.07 13.60
C ILE A 215 3.98 7.87 14.37
N LEU A 216 5.05 7.24 13.87
CA LEU A 216 5.67 6.10 14.56
C LEU A 216 6.20 6.49 15.95
N ALA A 217 6.77 7.69 16.08
CA ALA A 217 7.25 8.23 17.35
C ALA A 217 6.14 8.49 18.38
N GLN A 218 4.92 8.77 17.90
CA GLN A 218 3.75 9.00 18.74
C GLN A 218 3.10 7.69 19.18
N ILE A 219 2.97 6.71 18.28
CA ILE A 219 2.21 5.48 18.56
C ILE A 219 3.05 4.39 19.23
N THR A 220 4.37 4.54 19.31
CA THR A 220 5.28 3.59 19.97
C THR A 220 5.99 4.19 21.18
N ASN A 221 6.69 3.35 21.94
CA ASN A 221 7.58 3.77 23.02
C ASN A 221 8.92 4.34 22.51
N ILE A 222 9.19 4.29 21.20
CA ILE A 222 10.40 4.85 20.59
C ILE A 222 10.13 6.30 20.17
N ARG A 223 10.97 7.22 20.64
CA ARG A 223 10.86 8.66 20.32
C ARG A 223 11.59 9.07 19.05
N THR A 224 12.68 8.38 18.73
CA THR A 224 13.53 8.72 17.57
C THR A 224 13.52 7.57 16.59
N TRP A 225 12.97 7.82 15.41
CA TRP A 225 12.96 6.86 14.31
C TRP A 225 14.00 7.23 13.27
N TYR A 226 14.78 6.24 12.84
CA TYR A 226 15.88 6.45 11.91
C TYR A 226 15.40 6.44 10.45
N THR A 227 15.92 7.38 9.66
CA THR A 227 15.80 7.33 8.22
C THR A 227 16.61 6.18 7.64
N ARG A 228 16.30 5.79 6.41
CA ARG A 228 17.05 4.76 5.68
C ARG A 228 18.56 5.07 5.60
N GLU A 229 18.90 6.35 5.41
CA GLU A 229 20.29 6.81 5.33
C GLU A 229 21.01 6.58 6.67
N GLN A 230 20.37 6.93 7.78
CA GLN A 230 20.89 6.71 9.14
C GLN A 230 21.05 5.22 9.49
N LEU A 231 20.23 4.35 8.90
CA LEU A 231 20.36 2.88 9.03
C LEU A 231 21.43 2.28 8.09
N GLY A 232 22.04 3.06 7.20
CA GLY A 232 22.81 2.57 6.04
C GLY A 232 23.93 1.57 6.36
N GLY A 233 24.68 1.78 7.45
CA GLY A 233 25.73 0.85 7.89
C GLY A 233 25.19 -0.53 8.27
N CYS A 234 24.03 -0.58 8.93
CA CYS A 234 23.42 -1.82 9.44
C CYS A 234 23.06 -2.79 8.30
N PHE A 235 22.55 -2.26 7.19
CA PHE A 235 22.15 -3.05 6.01
C PHE A 235 23.31 -3.74 5.29
N ARG A 236 24.55 -3.24 5.44
CA ARG A 236 25.76 -3.88 4.89
C ARG A 236 26.22 -5.08 5.74
N SER A 237 25.98 -5.03 7.05
CA SER A 237 26.34 -6.09 7.99
C SER A 237 25.37 -7.29 7.99
N GLN A 238 24.15 -7.09 7.47
CA GLN A 238 23.09 -8.09 7.53
C GLN A 238 23.43 -9.31 6.67
N GLY A 239 23.55 -10.47 7.31
CA GLY A 239 23.88 -11.75 6.63
C GLY A 239 25.35 -11.91 6.22
N THR A 240 26.18 -10.88 6.41
CA THR A 240 27.64 -10.92 6.19
C THR A 240 28.40 -11.09 7.51
N SER A 241 27.86 -10.56 8.60
CA SER A 241 28.37 -10.80 9.96
C SER A 241 27.84 -12.12 10.55
N LYS A 242 28.71 -12.82 11.29
CA LYS A 242 28.32 -13.97 12.13
C LYS A 242 27.73 -13.53 13.48
N ASN A 243 27.79 -12.24 13.80
CA ASN A 243 27.26 -11.70 15.06
C ASN A 243 25.72 -11.72 15.04
N LEU A 244 25.14 -12.00 16.20
CA LEU A 244 23.71 -12.00 16.43
C LEU A 244 23.33 -10.75 17.24
N SER A 245 22.54 -9.88 16.63
CA SER A 245 21.97 -8.72 17.32
C SER A 245 20.65 -9.11 17.98
N ILE A 246 20.55 -8.96 19.31
CA ILE A 246 19.29 -9.19 20.05
C ILE A 246 18.40 -7.96 19.90
N LEU A 247 17.21 -8.15 19.34
CA LEU A 247 16.20 -7.10 19.22
C LEU A 247 15.05 -7.32 20.21
N GLU A 248 14.45 -6.21 20.64
CA GLU A 248 13.21 -6.14 21.40
C GLU A 248 12.21 -5.37 20.56
N LEU A 249 11.03 -5.91 20.33
CA LEU A 249 10.07 -5.24 19.45
C LEU A 249 9.59 -3.94 20.10
N PRO A 250 9.51 -2.83 19.34
CA PRO A 250 8.92 -1.60 19.86
C PRO A 250 7.53 -1.85 20.45
N VAL A 251 7.24 -1.27 21.61
CA VAL A 251 5.93 -1.40 22.24
C VAL A 251 5.02 -0.34 21.64
N MET A 252 3.86 -0.74 21.12
CA MET A 252 2.86 0.20 20.62
C MET A 252 2.01 0.72 21.79
N THR A 253 2.13 2.00 22.09
CA THR A 253 1.29 2.72 23.07
C THR A 253 -0.13 2.87 22.57
N TYR A 254 -0.28 3.14 21.27
CA TYR A 254 -1.56 3.33 20.61
C TYR A 254 -1.67 2.45 19.38
N TYR A 255 -2.88 1.98 19.10
CA TYR A 255 -3.20 1.24 17.88
C TYR A 255 -4.10 2.07 16.99
N SER A 256 -3.72 2.19 15.72
CA SER A 256 -4.59 2.66 14.66
C SER A 256 -4.69 1.59 13.58
N LYS A 257 -5.86 1.48 12.96
CA LYS A 257 -6.05 0.63 11.80
C LYS A 257 -5.21 1.21 10.64
N MET A 258 -4.42 0.36 9.98
CA MET A 258 -3.63 0.76 8.81
C MET A 258 -4.55 1.42 7.76
N SER A 259 -4.29 2.68 7.44
CA SER A 259 -5.25 3.67 6.90
C SER A 259 -5.45 3.65 5.39
N CYS A 260 -4.85 2.70 4.68
CA CYS A 260 -4.55 2.82 3.25
C CYS A 260 -5.75 2.68 2.28
N ALA A 261 -7.00 2.70 2.75
CA ALA A 261 -8.20 2.88 1.92
C ALA A 261 -8.95 4.20 2.21
N ASN A 262 -8.74 4.80 3.39
CA ASN A 262 -9.53 5.94 3.88
C ASN A 262 -8.83 7.29 3.69
N GLN A 263 -7.52 7.31 3.44
CA GLN A 263 -6.77 8.57 3.24
C GLN A 263 -7.24 9.34 2.00
N THR A 264 -7.64 8.65 0.92
CA THR A 264 -8.15 9.33 -0.29
C THR A 264 -9.61 9.75 -0.16
N GLY A 265 -10.38 9.12 0.75
CA GLY A 265 -11.77 9.48 1.06
C GLY A 265 -11.92 10.87 1.70
N LEU A 266 -10.87 11.33 2.40
CA LEU A 266 -10.83 12.66 3.03
C LEU A 266 -10.72 13.79 2.01
N LEU A 267 -9.99 13.57 0.91
CA LEU A 267 -9.89 14.53 -0.19
C LEU A 267 -11.01 14.36 -1.21
N SER A 268 -11.56 13.15 -1.34
CA SER A 268 -12.60 12.84 -2.31
C SER A 268 -14.00 13.15 -1.80
N GLY A 269 -14.20 14.16 -0.95
CA GLY A 269 -15.52 14.48 -0.34
C GLY A 269 -16.69 14.35 -1.32
N VAL A 270 -17.28 13.16 -1.40
CA VAL A 270 -18.31 12.80 -2.39
C VAL A 270 -19.64 13.46 -2.01
N TYR A 271 -19.72 13.96 -0.77
CA TYR A 271 -20.89 14.58 -0.19
C TYR A 271 -20.51 15.94 0.39
N ASN A 272 -20.04 16.86 -0.46
CA ASN A 272 -20.05 18.26 -0.09
C ASN A 272 -21.48 18.77 -0.25
N GLN A 273 -22.00 19.42 0.79
CA GLN A 273 -23.25 20.17 0.68
C GLN A 273 -22.98 21.39 -0.22
N VAL A 274 -23.22 21.23 -1.52
CA VAL A 274 -23.04 22.29 -2.54
C VAL A 274 -24.20 23.29 -2.57
N ALA A 275 -25.26 23.05 -1.81
CA ALA A 275 -26.43 23.90 -1.72
C ALA A 275 -27.08 23.85 -0.34
N VAL A 276 -27.68 24.95 0.09
CA VAL A 276 -28.36 25.07 1.39
C VAL A 276 -29.83 25.39 1.17
N VAL A 277 -30.71 24.53 1.69
CA VAL A 277 -32.16 24.77 1.75
C VAL A 277 -32.46 25.61 3.01
N PRO A 278 -32.92 26.86 2.87
CA PRO A 278 -33.25 27.68 4.04
C PRO A 278 -34.51 27.15 4.72
N CYS A 279 -34.48 27.03 6.04
CA CYS A 279 -35.64 26.61 6.85
C CYS A 279 -36.35 27.80 7.52
N PHE A 280 -35.74 28.99 7.54
CA PHE A 280 -36.27 30.21 8.16
C PHE A 280 -36.19 31.38 7.19
N SER A 281 -37.12 32.31 7.29
CA SER A 281 -37.16 33.53 6.47
C SER A 281 -36.16 34.57 6.97
N GLY A 282 -35.29 35.06 6.09
CA GLY A 282 -34.33 36.13 6.38
C GLY A 282 -33.46 36.48 5.17
N SER A 283 -32.83 37.65 5.19
CA SER A 283 -31.87 38.05 4.14
C SER A 283 -30.59 37.20 4.25
N ARG A 284 -30.14 36.63 3.12
CA ARG A 284 -28.89 35.85 3.05
C ARG A 284 -28.16 36.07 1.73
N VAL A 285 -26.84 35.94 1.77
CA VAL A 285 -25.99 35.79 0.59
C VAL A 285 -25.85 34.30 0.30
N ALA A 286 -26.34 33.84 -0.85
CA ALA A 286 -26.11 32.48 -1.30
C ALA A 286 -24.69 32.35 -1.84
N LYS A 287 -23.90 31.44 -1.26
CA LYS A 287 -22.63 31.01 -1.87
C LYS A 287 -22.92 29.82 -2.77
N PHE A 288 -22.90 30.05 -4.07
CA PHE A 288 -22.74 28.98 -5.05
C PHE A 288 -21.23 28.84 -5.26
N ASP A 289 -20.66 27.68 -4.94
CA ASP A 289 -19.23 27.44 -5.14
C ASP A 289 -18.96 26.82 -6.52
N GLU A 290 -17.69 26.76 -6.88
CA GLU A 290 -17.21 26.11 -8.11
C GLU A 290 -17.60 24.61 -8.14
N ALA A 291 -17.71 23.97 -6.97
CA ALA A 291 -18.12 22.58 -6.83
C ALA A 291 -19.60 22.34 -7.20
N PHE A 292 -20.49 23.33 -7.01
CA PHE A 292 -21.89 23.27 -7.49
C PHE A 292 -21.95 23.23 -9.02
N PHE A 293 -21.15 24.06 -9.69
CA PHE A 293 -21.08 24.08 -11.15
C PHE A 293 -20.42 22.83 -11.70
N GLU A 294 -19.32 22.36 -11.08
CA GLU A 294 -18.73 21.06 -11.42
C GLU A 294 -19.72 19.90 -11.25
N HIS A 295 -20.56 19.91 -10.21
CA HIS A 295 -21.58 18.89 -9.98
C HIS A 295 -22.59 18.84 -11.13
N ILE A 296 -23.05 20.00 -11.60
CA ILE A 296 -23.97 20.12 -12.74
C ILE A 296 -23.29 19.64 -14.03
N GLU A 297 -22.04 20.03 -14.25
CA GLU A 297 -21.29 19.70 -15.47
C GLU A 297 -20.97 18.21 -15.57
N LYS A 298 -20.55 17.59 -14.46
CA LYS A 298 -20.33 16.14 -14.35
C LYS A 298 -21.61 15.33 -14.62
N ARG A 299 -22.80 15.83 -14.20
CA ARG A 299 -24.08 15.19 -14.52
C ARG A 299 -24.44 15.27 -16.01
N ARG A 300 -24.02 16.32 -16.71
CA ARG A 300 -24.29 16.51 -18.15
C ARG A 300 -23.57 15.47 -19.01
N ILE A 301 -22.43 14.98 -18.55
CA ILE A 301 -21.63 13.94 -19.23
C ILE A 301 -22.21 12.53 -19.00
N VAL A 302 -22.92 12.31 -17.89
CA VAL A 302 -23.66 11.07 -17.60
C VAL A 302 -25.08 11.17 -18.19
N GLY A 303 -25.16 11.45 -19.48
CA GLY A 303 -26.41 11.41 -20.25
C GLY A 303 -26.88 9.97 -20.40
N SER A 304 -27.85 9.58 -19.57
CA SER A 304 -28.54 8.29 -19.61
C SER A 304 -29.18 8.02 -20.97
N THR A 305 -28.92 6.84 -21.52
CA THR A 305 -29.81 6.12 -22.46
C THR A 305 -31.09 5.65 -21.76
N GLY A 306 -31.74 6.54 -21.01
CA GLY A 306 -32.95 6.28 -20.23
C GLY A 306 -34.14 7.00 -20.84
N LYS A 307 -35.13 6.22 -21.30
CA LYS A 307 -36.40 6.68 -21.87
C LYS A 307 -37.00 7.85 -21.08
N THR A 308 -37.24 8.96 -21.76
CA THR A 308 -38.15 10.02 -21.31
C THR A 308 -39.51 9.39 -20.99
N ILE A 309 -39.93 9.44 -19.73
CA ILE A 309 -41.33 9.20 -19.37
C ILE A 309 -42.08 10.43 -19.84
N LEU A 310 -42.74 10.33 -21.00
CA LEU A 310 -43.70 11.32 -21.45
C LEU A 310 -44.88 11.33 -20.46
N CYS A 311 -45.23 12.52 -19.96
CA CYS A 311 -46.50 12.72 -19.27
C CYS A 311 -47.64 12.26 -20.17
N PRO A 312 -48.61 11.46 -19.68
CA PRO A 312 -49.79 11.17 -20.47
C PRO A 312 -50.60 12.45 -20.63
N GLU A 313 -50.85 12.82 -21.88
CA GLU A 313 -51.83 13.85 -22.23
C GLU A 313 -53.19 13.48 -21.62
N LYS A 314 -53.83 14.44 -20.95
CA LYS A 314 -55.22 14.32 -20.54
C LYS A 314 -56.06 14.19 -21.81
N GLY A 315 -56.70 13.03 -21.98
CA GLY A 315 -57.75 12.86 -22.98
C GLY A 315 -59.03 13.52 -22.49
N ASP A 316 -59.50 14.52 -23.23
CA ASP A 316 -60.88 14.97 -23.19
C ASP A 316 -61.80 13.86 -23.74
N LYS A 317 -62.74 13.42 -22.91
CA LYS A 317 -64.11 13.03 -23.26
C LYS A 317 -64.95 12.84 -22.01
#